data_AF-A0A920QKQ5-F1
#
_entry.id   AF-A0A920QKQ5-F1
#
_cell.length_a   1.000
_cell.length_b   1.000
_cell.length_c   1.000
_cell.angle_alpha   90.00
_cell.angle_beta   90.00
_cell.angle_gamma   90.00
#
_symmetry.space_group_name_H-M   'P 1'
#
loop_
_entity.id
_entity.type
_entity.pdbx_description
1 polymer ?
#
loop_
_entity_poly.entity_id
_entity_poly.type
_entity_poly.pdbx_seq_one_letter_code
_entity_poly.pdbx_strand_id
1 'polypeptide(L)'
;MWKAIFFQLEELTPRMFSFNSHVGACPTCDGLGVVSDINEELCSDCDGERLKPEFRSVTINDLNISKFCQLSIAEARRQIENWIFTENQQQLLNRRLEKLYKT
;
A
#
# COMPACT_ATOMS: atom_id res chain seq x y z
N MET A 1 26.54 -1.21 12.24
CA MET A 1 25.81 -2.42 12.68
C MET A 1 24.54 -2.58 11.85
N TRP A 2 24.68 -3.02 10.61
CA TRP A 2 23.56 -3.45 9.77
C TRP A 2 23.46 -4.96 9.92
N LYS A 3 22.86 -5.43 11.01
CA LYS A 3 22.60 -6.86 11.22
C LYS A 3 21.18 -7.16 10.75
N ALA A 4 21.09 -7.81 9.61
CA ALA A 4 20.16 -8.91 9.38
C ALA A 4 18.66 -8.64 9.66
N ILE A 5 18.07 -7.64 8.99
CA ILE A 5 16.61 -7.63 8.74
C ILE A 5 16.36 -8.16 7.31
N PHE A 6 16.99 -9.28 7.00
CA PHE A 6 16.63 -10.18 5.90
C PHE A 6 16.16 -11.49 6.55
N PHE A 7 15.21 -11.38 7.50
CA PHE A 7 14.27 -12.47 7.73
C PHE A 7 13.67 -12.78 6.36
N GLN A 8 13.60 -14.05 5.98
CA GLN A 8 12.94 -14.52 4.77
C GLN A 8 11.63 -13.75 4.60
N LEU A 9 11.61 -12.76 3.71
CA LEU A 9 10.40 -12.02 3.43
C LEU A 9 9.47 -13.03 2.77
N GLU A 10 8.43 -13.43 3.49
CA GLU A 10 7.25 -14.03 2.88
C GLU A 10 6.91 -13.22 1.62
N GLU A 11 6.54 -13.90 0.53
CA GLU A 11 6.18 -13.20 -0.70
C GLU A 11 5.12 -12.15 -0.38
N LEU A 12 5.39 -10.89 -0.75
CA LEU A 12 4.43 -9.81 -0.56
C LEU A 12 3.11 -10.19 -1.23
N THR A 13 2.04 -10.21 -0.45
CA THR A 13 0.69 -10.52 -0.95
C THR A 13 -0.17 -9.27 -1.04
N PRO A 14 -1.15 -9.19 -1.96
CA PRO A 14 -2.07 -8.05 -2.03
C PRO A 14 -2.81 -7.77 -0.71
N ARG A 15 -3.05 -8.80 0.12
CA ARG A 15 -3.70 -8.66 1.43
C ARG A 15 -2.92 -7.78 2.40
N MET A 16 -1.59 -7.77 2.29
CA MET A 16 -0.74 -6.88 3.09
C MET A 16 -0.97 -5.40 2.79
N PHE A 17 -1.40 -5.08 1.56
CA PHE A 17 -1.67 -3.70 1.11
C PHE A 17 -3.17 -3.37 1.06
N SER A 18 -3.99 -4.12 1.79
CA SER A 18 -5.44 -3.93 1.86
C SER A 18 -5.88 -3.68 3.29
N PHE A 19 -6.47 -2.51 3.55
CA PHE A 19 -7.10 -2.20 4.84
C PHE A 19 -8.35 -3.04 5.11
N ASN A 20 -8.87 -3.77 4.11
CA ASN A 20 -9.97 -4.72 4.26
C ASN A 20 -9.50 -6.12 4.72
N SER A 21 -8.20 -6.27 5.01
CA SER A 21 -7.62 -7.51 5.52
C SER A 21 -6.93 -7.23 6.85
N HIS A 22 -7.21 -8.04 7.88
CA HIS A 22 -6.49 -7.99 9.16
C HIS A 22 -4.96 -8.11 9.01
N VAL A 23 -4.50 -8.69 7.90
CA VAL A 23 -3.08 -8.76 7.56
C VAL A 23 -2.53 -7.35 7.35
N GLY A 24 -3.18 -6.51 6.54
CA GLY A 24 -2.72 -5.16 6.20
C GLY A 24 -3.27 -4.03 7.06
N ALA A 25 -4.45 -4.21 7.64
CA ALA A 25 -5.19 -3.17 8.37
C ALA A 25 -4.46 -2.70 9.63
N CYS A 26 -4.50 -1.39 9.88
CA CYS A 26 -4.05 -0.82 11.16
C CYS A 26 -4.85 -1.45 12.31
N PRO A 27 -4.20 -2.07 13.32
CA PRO A 27 -4.88 -2.78 14.39
C PRO A 27 -5.63 -1.84 15.34
N THR A 28 -5.29 -0.56 15.36
CA THR A 28 -5.89 0.42 16.27
C THR A 28 -7.27 0.87 15.82
N CYS A 29 -7.49 0.93 14.50
CA CYS A 29 -8.77 1.33 13.93
C CYS A 29 -9.42 0.23 13.08
N ASP A 30 -8.88 -1.00 13.10
CA ASP A 30 -9.32 -2.13 12.25
C ASP A 30 -9.47 -1.76 10.76
N GLY A 31 -8.60 -0.87 10.28
CA GLY A 31 -8.64 -0.38 8.91
C GLY A 31 -9.80 0.56 8.60
N LEU A 32 -10.48 1.14 9.60
CA LEU A 32 -11.50 2.19 9.42
C LEU A 32 -10.86 3.56 9.15
N GLY A 33 -9.71 3.84 9.78
CA GLY A 33 -9.03 5.14 9.73
C GLY A 33 -9.46 6.12 10.82
N VAL A 34 -10.50 5.78 11.57
CA VAL A 34 -11.01 6.52 12.74
C VAL A 34 -11.21 5.56 13.92
N VAL A 35 -11.19 6.08 15.14
CA VAL A 35 -11.41 5.29 16.38
C VAL A 35 -12.76 5.56 17.05
N SER A 36 -13.43 6.64 16.65
CA SER A 36 -14.78 7.00 17.12
C SER A 36 -15.69 7.23 15.92
N ASP A 37 -16.74 6.43 15.81
CA ASP A 37 -17.76 6.57 14.74
C ASP A 37 -18.60 7.84 14.90
N ILE A 38 -18.66 8.43 16.10
CA ILE A 38 -19.52 9.57 16.40
C ILE A 38 -18.82 10.89 16.04
N ASN A 39 -17.52 11.00 16.33
CA ASN A 39 -16.76 12.24 16.16
C ASN A 39 -15.76 12.16 15.00
N GLU A 40 -15.73 11.05 14.26
CA GLU A 40 -14.78 10.78 13.17
C GLU A 40 -13.33 11.09 13.56
N GLU A 41 -12.98 10.78 14.82
CA GLU A 41 -11.65 11.06 15.34
C GLU A 41 -10.61 10.22 14.59
N LEU A 42 -9.71 10.91 13.87
CA LEU A 42 -8.63 10.30 13.10
C LEU A 42 -7.79 9.37 13.99
N CYS A 43 -7.52 8.17 13.48
CA CYS A 43 -6.67 7.22 14.17
C CYS A 43 -5.24 7.75 14.29
N SER A 44 -4.75 7.95 15.51
CA SER A 44 -3.42 8.47 15.83
C SER A 44 -2.25 7.62 15.32
N ASP A 45 -2.49 6.32 15.10
CA ASP A 45 -1.40 5.39 14.81
C ASP A 45 -1.12 5.26 13.30
N CYS A 46 -2.15 5.48 12.50
CA CYS A 46 -2.04 5.43 11.04
C CYS A 46 -2.33 6.77 10.36
N ASP A 47 -2.67 7.81 11.12
CA ASP A 47 -3.03 9.14 10.61
C ASP A 47 -4.17 9.09 9.58
N GLY A 48 -5.10 8.16 9.78
CA GLY A 48 -6.18 7.88 8.82
C GLY A 48 -5.77 7.10 7.57
N GLU A 49 -4.52 6.64 7.45
CA GLU A 49 -4.06 5.86 6.28
C GLU A 49 -4.48 4.38 6.30
N ARG A 50 -5.08 3.90 7.40
CA ARG A 50 -5.76 2.60 7.55
C ARG A 50 -4.88 1.34 7.47
N LEU A 51 -3.57 1.49 7.21
CA LEU A 51 -2.62 0.39 7.06
C LEU A 51 -1.62 0.32 8.21
N LYS A 52 -1.08 -0.88 8.45
CA LYS A 52 0.08 -1.08 9.34
C LYS A 52 1.30 -0.30 8.85
N PRO A 53 2.18 0.15 9.76
CA PRO A 53 3.33 0.98 9.41
C PRO A 53 4.28 0.30 8.41
N GLU A 54 4.47 -1.01 8.49
CA GLU A 54 5.37 -1.76 7.60
C GLU A 54 4.87 -1.70 6.14
N PHE A 55 3.56 -1.86 5.92
CA PHE A 55 2.98 -1.81 4.57
C PHE A 55 2.76 -0.38 4.07
N ARG A 56 2.48 0.57 4.98
CA ARG A 56 2.41 2.01 4.69
C ARG A 56 3.75 2.58 4.20
N SER A 57 4.86 1.96 4.63
CA SER A 57 6.22 2.38 4.26
C SER A 57 6.62 2.02 2.82
N VAL A 58 5.84 1.17 2.14
CA VAL A 58 6.12 0.76 0.75
C VAL A 58 5.59 1.82 -0.22
N THR A 59 6.48 2.40 -1.02
CA THR A 59 6.18 3.52 -1.91
C THR A 59 6.62 3.27 -3.36
N ILE A 60 5.91 3.88 -4.31
CA ILE A 60 6.37 4.10 -5.68
C ILE A 60 6.45 5.62 -5.87
N ASN A 61 7.64 6.15 -6.21
CA ASN A 61 7.88 7.60 -6.31
C ASN A 61 7.39 8.37 -5.06
N ASP A 62 7.82 7.91 -3.87
CA ASP A 62 7.44 8.47 -2.55
C ASP A 62 5.95 8.44 -2.19
N LEU A 63 5.13 7.81 -3.03
CA LEU A 63 3.70 7.64 -2.83
C LEU A 63 3.37 6.21 -2.42
N ASN A 64 2.81 6.04 -1.22
CA ASN A 64 2.29 4.74 -0.78
C ASN A 64 0.87 4.50 -1.34
N ILE A 65 0.39 3.27 -1.20
CA ILE A 65 -0.92 2.87 -1.74
C ILE A 65 -2.09 3.66 -1.11
N SER A 66 -2.03 3.98 0.18
CA SER A 66 -3.10 4.71 0.87
C SER A 66 -3.23 6.13 0.33
N LYS A 67 -2.10 6.83 0.21
CA LYS A 67 -2.02 8.17 -0.38
C LYS A 67 -2.40 8.16 -1.87
N PHE A 68 -2.00 7.14 -2.61
CA PHE A 68 -2.43 6.98 -4.01
C PHE A 68 -3.95 6.87 -4.12
N CYS A 69 -4.60 6.10 -3.24
CA CYS A 69 -6.06 5.96 -3.20
C CYS A 69 -6.80 7.24 -2.76
N GLN A 70 -6.12 8.21 -2.17
CA GLN A 70 -6.68 9.53 -1.82
C GLN A 70 -6.61 10.54 -2.96
N LEU A 71 -5.89 10.23 -4.05
CA LEU A 71 -5.81 11.09 -5.23
C LEU A 71 -7.12 11.12 -6.02
N SER A 72 -7.39 12.23 -6.70
CA SER A 72 -8.41 12.25 -7.75
C SER A 72 -8.00 11.33 -8.91
N ILE A 73 -8.97 10.88 -9.70
CA ILE A 73 -8.70 10.04 -10.88
C ILE A 73 -7.70 10.71 -11.84
N ALA A 74 -7.80 12.02 -12.03
CA ALA A 74 -6.90 12.78 -12.89
C ALA A 74 -5.46 12.83 -12.34
N GLU A 75 -5.30 12.91 -11.02
CA GLU A 75 -3.99 12.86 -10.36
C GLU A 75 -3.40 11.45 -10.37
N ALA A 76 -4.20 10.44 -10.04
CA ALA A 76 -3.81 9.05 -10.07
C ALA A 76 -3.29 8.65 -11.47
N ARG A 77 -3.99 9.07 -12.53
CA ARG A 77 -3.53 8.87 -13.92
C ARG A 77 -2.17 9.52 -14.16
N ARG A 78 -2.02 10.81 -13.80
CA ARG A 78 -0.75 11.53 -13.94
C ARG A 78 0.38 10.86 -13.17
N GLN A 79 0.11 10.30 -11.99
CA GLN A 79 1.11 9.57 -11.21
C GLN A 79 1.57 8.32 -11.95
N ILE A 80 0.64 7.48 -12.42
CA ILE A 80 0.95 6.24 -13.16
C ILE A 80 1.75 6.55 -14.43
N GLU A 81 1.37 7.58 -15.19
CA GLU A 81 2.06 7.99 -16.42
C GLU A 81 3.51 8.46 -16.17
N ASN A 82 3.83 8.93 -14.96
CA ASN A 82 5.15 9.41 -14.58
C ASN A 82 6.00 8.34 -13.86
N TRP A 83 5.50 7.12 -13.68
CA TRP A 83 6.28 6.05 -13.06
C TRP A 83 7.37 5.56 -14.02
N ILE A 84 8.62 5.67 -13.58
CA ILE A 84 9.79 5.21 -14.32
C ILE A 84 10.25 3.91 -13.68
N PHE A 85 10.16 2.83 -14.44
CA PHE A 85 10.61 1.51 -14.01
C PHE A 85 11.89 1.12 -14.76
N THR A 86 12.78 0.43 -14.06
CA THR A 86 13.86 -0.30 -14.72
C THR A 86 13.30 -1.41 -15.60
N GLU A 87 14.07 -1.87 -16.59
CA GLU A 87 13.68 -2.96 -17.48
C GLU A 87 13.25 -4.22 -16.70
N ASN A 88 14.00 -4.58 -15.65
CA ASN A 88 13.67 -5.71 -14.78
C ASN A 88 12.31 -5.54 -14.06
N GLN A 89 12.03 -4.34 -13.54
CA GLN A 89 10.74 -4.04 -12.90
C GLN A 89 9.59 -4.10 -13.90
N GLN A 90 9.81 -3.59 -15.12
CA GLN A 90 8.81 -3.62 -16.18
C GLN A 90 8.49 -5.06 -16.63
N GLN A 91 9.50 -5.91 -16.79
CA GLN A 91 9.30 -7.34 -17.09
C GLN A 91 8.53 -8.06 -15.97
N LEU A 92 8.83 -7.77 -14.70
CA LEU A 92 8.08 -8.31 -13.55
C LEU A 92 6.62 -7.85 -13.54
N LEU A 93 6.38 -6.57 -13.81
CA LEU A 93 5.04 -5.99 -13.88
C LEU A 93 4.22 -6.62 -15.00
N ASN A 94 4.78 -6.70 -16.22
CA ASN A 94 4.09 -7.28 -17.37
C ASN A 94 3.67 -8.73 -17.13
N ARG A 95 4.56 -9.56 -16.54
CA ARG A 95 4.23 -10.94 -16.16
C ARG A 95 3.08 -11.03 -15.15
N ARG A 96 2.97 -10.07 -14.23
CA ARG A 96 1.85 -10.01 -13.27
C ARG A 96 0.56 -9.53 -13.93
N LEU A 97 0.62 -8.51 -14.77
CA LEU A 97 -0.53 -7.99 -15.52
C LEU A 97 -1.13 -9.07 -16.43
N GLU A 98 -0.29 -9.83 -17.15
CA GLU A 98 -0.77 -10.93 -17.97
C GLU A 98 -1.57 -11.97 -17.18
N LYS A 99 -1.18 -12.27 -15.93
CA LYS A 99 -1.93 -13.19 -15.08
C LYS A 99 -3.30 -12.62 -14.69
N LEU A 100 -3.37 -11.32 -14.40
CA LEU A 100 -4.63 -10.65 -14.04
C LEU A 100 -5.63 -10.61 -15.20
N TYR A 101 -5.17 -10.32 -16.42
CA TYR A 101 -6.03 -10.23 -17.60
C TYR A 101 -6.36 -11.56 -18.26
N LYS A 102 -5.76 -12.67 -17.80
CA LYS A 102 -6.05 -14.04 -18.28
C LYS A 102 -7.08 -14.77 -17.41
N THR A 103 -7.74 -14.08 -16.47
CA THR A 103 -8.83 -14.59 -15.62
C THR A 103 -10.14 -13.97 -16.06
#